data_AF-A0A510K6Q5-F1
#
_entry.id   AF-A0A510K6Q5-F1
#
_cell.length_a   1.000
_cell.length_b   1.000
_cell.length_c   1.000
_cell.angle_alpha   90.00
_cell.angle_beta   90.00
_cell.angle_gamma   90.00
#
_symmetry.space_group_name_H-M   'P 1'
#
loop_
_entity.id
_entity.type
_entity.pdbx_description
1 polymer ?
#
loop_
_entity_poly.entity_id
_entity_poly.type
_entity_poly.pdbx_seq_one_letter_code
_entity_poly.pdbx_strand_id
1 'polypeptide(L)'
;MTVEIKTKPGTLRVLEEIGVKNNSASIIDDLYSNMKHTFSGWGYKFVRFKEEKNKITGEKQINIQLGKEKGKGLEIFNQNLKEYEVIKESK
;
A
#
# COMPACT_ATOMS: atom_id res chain seq x y z
N MET A 1 2.67 8.02 -17.22
CA MET A 1 3.23 8.99 -16.26
C MET A 1 3.47 8.23 -14.99
N THR A 2 4.72 8.15 -14.58
CA THR A 2 5.14 7.47 -13.37
C THR A 2 5.62 8.53 -12.39
N VAL A 3 5.29 8.38 -11.11
CA VAL A 3 5.70 9.31 -10.07
C VAL A 3 6.40 8.52 -8.98
N GLU A 4 7.63 8.87 -8.67
CA GLU A 4 8.29 8.42 -7.45
C GLU A 4 7.88 9.35 -6.31
N ILE A 5 7.53 8.77 -5.17
CA ILE A 5 7.11 9.52 -3.99
C ILE A 5 7.98 9.10 -2.81
N LYS A 6 8.60 10.07 -2.13
CA LYS A 6 9.30 9.81 -0.87
C LYS A 6 8.48 10.36 0.29
N THR A 7 8.43 9.57 1.35
CA THR A 7 7.68 9.87 2.57
C THR A 7 8.62 10.01 3.77
N LYS A 8 8.09 10.51 4.88
CA LYS A 8 8.86 10.59 6.14
C LYS A 8 9.27 9.19 6.61
N PRO A 9 10.48 9.03 7.19
CA PRO A 9 10.88 7.77 7.82
C PRO A 9 9.81 7.28 8.79
N GLY A 10 9.51 5.97 8.76
CA GLY A 10 8.48 5.37 9.59
C GLY A 10 7.07 5.38 9.00
N THR A 11 6.82 6.02 7.86
CA THR A 11 5.49 6.04 7.22
C THR A 11 4.95 4.63 6.98
N LEU A 12 5.78 3.71 6.45
CA LEU A 12 5.38 2.32 6.24
C LEU A 12 4.89 1.67 7.54
N ARG A 13 5.62 1.85 8.65
CA ARG A 13 5.26 1.29 9.96
C ARG A 13 3.90 1.80 10.46
N VAL A 14 3.63 3.09 10.28
CA VAL A 14 2.31 3.67 10.61
C VAL A 14 1.20 3.07 9.75
N LEU A 15 1.47 2.80 8.46
CA LEU A 15 0.52 2.15 7.57
C LEU A 15 0.30 0.67 7.94
N GLU A 16 1.34 -0.04 8.39
CA GLU A 16 1.25 -1.42 8.88
C GLU A 16 0.35 -1.54 10.12
N GLU A 17 0.38 -0.56 11.03
CA GLU A 17 -0.46 -0.53 12.24
C GLU A 17 -1.97 -0.48 11.93
N ILE A 18 -2.35 0.11 10.80
CA ILE A 18 -3.73 0.16 10.30
C ILE A 18 -3.95 -0.75 9.09
N GLY A 19 -3.04 -1.70 8.86
CA GLY A 19 -3.06 -2.59 7.72
C GLY A 19 -4.08 -3.72 7.85
N VAL A 20 -4.72 -4.04 6.74
CA VAL A 20 -5.36 -5.34 6.50
C VAL A 20 -4.73 -6.01 5.28
N LYS A 21 -4.65 -7.33 5.27
CA LYS A 21 -4.08 -8.11 4.16
C LYS A 21 -5.14 -8.82 3.33
N ASN A 22 -4.74 -9.33 2.17
CA ASN A 22 -5.58 -10.22 1.37
C ASN A 22 -6.07 -11.44 2.16
N ASN A 23 -7.21 -12.02 1.75
CA ASN A 23 -7.75 -13.22 2.40
C ASN A 23 -6.95 -14.49 2.06
N SER A 24 -6.19 -14.50 0.97
CA SER A 24 -5.32 -15.61 0.59
C SER A 24 -4.21 -15.12 -0.35
N ALA A 25 -2.95 -15.11 0.10
CA ALA A 25 -1.79 -14.97 -0.79
C ALA A 25 -0.49 -15.42 -0.11
N SER A 26 0.39 -16.11 -0.84
CA SER A 26 1.51 -16.84 -0.21
C SER A 26 2.52 -15.93 0.50
N ILE A 27 3.00 -14.87 -0.15
CA ILE A 27 4.07 -14.02 0.39
C ILE A 27 3.54 -13.12 1.50
N ILE A 28 2.32 -12.60 1.33
CA ILE A 28 1.74 -11.67 2.31
C ILE A 28 1.38 -12.38 3.62
N ASP A 29 1.03 -13.67 3.56
CA ASP A 29 0.71 -14.44 4.75
C ASP A 29 1.97 -14.74 5.59
N ASP A 30 3.12 -14.90 4.95
CA ASP A 30 4.41 -15.04 5.62
C ASP A 30 4.91 -13.69 6.20
N LEU A 31 4.94 -12.63 5.39
CA LEU A 31 5.48 -11.32 5.80
C LEU A 31 4.60 -10.59 6.82
N TYR A 32 3.28 -10.76 6.72
CA TYR A 32 2.30 -10.07 7.56
C TYR A 32 1.39 -11.09 8.25
N SER A 33 1.97 -12.11 8.88
CA SER A 33 1.27 -13.21 9.56
C SER A 33 0.26 -12.72 10.60
N ASN A 34 0.59 -11.68 11.36
CA ASN A 34 -0.26 -11.09 12.40
C ASN A 34 -1.25 -10.01 11.90
N MET A 35 -1.19 -9.63 10.61
CA MET A 35 -2.09 -8.63 10.06
C MET A 35 -3.47 -9.23 9.81
N LYS A 36 -4.54 -8.48 10.14
CA LYS A 36 -5.90 -8.97 9.93
C LYS A 36 -6.21 -9.13 8.45
N HIS A 37 -7.00 -10.13 8.08
CA HIS A 37 -7.55 -10.24 6.73
C HIS A 37 -8.53 -9.09 6.42
N THR A 38 -8.66 -8.76 5.14
CA THR A 38 -9.53 -7.67 4.67
C THR A 38 -11.02 -8.02 4.84
N PHE A 39 -11.85 -6.98 4.95
CA PHE A 39 -13.29 -7.10 5.18
C PHE A 39 -14.04 -5.93 4.54
N SER A 40 -15.32 -6.10 4.24
CA SER A 40 -16.14 -5.05 3.63
C SER A 40 -16.13 -3.75 4.44
N GLY A 41 -15.87 -2.62 3.78
CA GLY A 41 -15.86 -1.30 4.44
C GLY A 41 -14.50 -0.85 5.01
N TRP A 42 -13.42 -1.63 4.85
CA TRP A 42 -12.08 -1.29 5.37
C TRP A 42 -11.57 0.09 4.92
N GLY A 43 -11.88 0.52 3.69
CA GLY A 43 -11.24 1.66 3.02
C GLY A 43 -11.40 3.05 3.67
N TYR A 44 -12.22 3.22 4.70
CA TYR A 44 -12.29 4.49 5.44
C TYR A 44 -11.28 4.59 6.59
N LYS A 45 -10.91 3.45 7.21
CA LYS A 45 -10.10 3.42 8.43
C LYS A 45 -8.77 2.69 8.28
N PHE A 46 -8.64 1.84 7.26
CA PHE A 46 -7.52 0.93 7.09
C PHE A 46 -6.85 1.15 5.74
N VAL A 47 -5.63 0.66 5.60
CA VAL A 47 -4.99 0.40 4.30
C VAL A 47 -5.01 -1.08 4.00
N ARG A 48 -4.96 -1.44 2.72
CA ARG A 48 -4.91 -2.85 2.32
C ARG A 48 -3.58 -3.19 1.67
N PHE A 49 -2.85 -4.10 2.30
CA PHE A 49 -1.69 -4.76 1.72
C PHE A 49 -2.20 -5.89 0.83
N LYS A 50 -1.77 -5.89 -0.43
CA LYS A 50 -2.28 -6.80 -1.46
C LYS A 50 -1.11 -7.37 -2.27
N GLU A 51 -0.90 -8.67 -2.17
CA GLU A 51 -0.07 -9.39 -3.16
C GLU A 51 -0.76 -9.33 -4.52
N GLU A 52 -0.05 -8.83 -5.52
CA GLU A 52 -0.45 -8.83 -6.92
C GLU A 52 0.68 -9.36 -7.79
N LYS A 53 0.34 -9.96 -8.92
CA LYS A 53 1.30 -10.41 -9.93
C LYS A 53 1.48 -9.33 -10.98
N ASN A 54 2.70 -8.90 -11.23
CA ASN A 54 3.02 -8.05 -12.37
C ASN A 54 2.60 -8.79 -13.65
N LYS A 55 1.77 -8.14 -14.48
CA LYS A 55 1.20 -8.77 -15.67
C LYS A 55 2.22 -9.01 -16.79
N ILE A 56 3.33 -8.28 -16.78
CA ILE A 56 4.39 -8.33 -17.80
C ILE A 56 5.47 -9.30 -17.34
N THR A 57 6.07 -9.07 -16.17
CA THR A 57 7.20 -9.87 -15.66
C THR A 57 6.75 -11.16 -14.99
N GLY A 58 5.50 -11.22 -14.53
CA GLY A 58 4.98 -12.35 -13.76
C GLY A 58 5.46 -12.38 -12.30
N GLU A 59 6.24 -11.40 -11.87
CA GLU A 59 6.75 -11.32 -10.50
C GLU A 59 5.66 -10.92 -9.51
N LYS A 60 5.75 -11.43 -8.28
CA LYS A 60 4.84 -11.06 -7.20
C LYS A 60 5.34 -9.77 -6.55
N GLN A 61 4.42 -8.85 -6.29
CA GLN A 61 4.68 -7.60 -5.58
C GLN A 61 3.60 -7.36 -4.53
N ILE A 62 3.91 -6.57 -3.50
CA ILE A 62 2.94 -6.16 -2.48
C ILE A 62 2.59 -4.69 -2.71
N ASN A 63 1.33 -4.47 -3.06
CA ASN A 63 0.77 -3.14 -3.22
C ASN A 63 0.08 -2.70 -1.94
N ILE A 64 0.21 -1.42 -1.58
CA ILE A 64 -0.52 -0.80 -0.46
C ILE A 64 -1.64 0.06 -1.03
N GLN A 65 -2.88 -0.36 -0.84
CA GLN A 65 -4.05 0.42 -1.21
C GLN A 65 -4.40 1.38 -0.05
N LEU A 66 -4.31 2.69 -0.30
CA LEU A 66 -4.49 3.73 0.73
C LEU A 66 -5.94 3.92 1.22
N GLY A 67 -6.89 3.22 0.62
CA GLY A 67 -8.31 3.30 0.95
C GLY A 67 -9.09 4.25 0.04
N LYS A 68 -10.21 4.74 0.57
CA LYS A 68 -11.12 5.66 -0.13
C LYS A 68 -10.66 7.10 0.03
N GLU A 69 -11.23 7.99 -0.78
CA GLU A 69 -11.13 9.43 -0.57
C GLU A 69 -11.55 9.79 0.86
N LYS A 70 -10.80 10.68 1.53
CA LYS A 70 -10.95 11.04 2.95
C LYS A 70 -10.75 9.87 3.92
N GLY A 71 -10.24 8.73 3.45
CA GLY A 71 -9.85 7.61 4.30
C GLY A 71 -8.56 7.87 5.07
N LYS A 72 -8.42 7.20 6.23
CA LYS A 72 -7.28 7.40 7.14
C LYS A 72 -5.92 7.11 6.49
N GLY A 73 -5.84 6.09 5.64
CA GLY A 73 -4.61 5.73 4.94
C GLY A 73 -4.10 6.85 4.01
N LEU A 74 -5.00 7.45 3.24
CA LEU A 74 -4.67 8.58 2.37
C LEU A 74 -4.27 9.83 3.17
N GLU A 75 -4.95 10.08 4.30
CA GLU A 75 -4.60 11.19 5.21
C GLU A 75 -3.16 11.03 5.75
N ILE A 76 -2.82 9.84 6.27
CA ILE A 76 -1.48 9.52 6.79
C ILE A 76 -0.44 9.68 5.68
N PHE A 77 -0.71 9.13 4.49
CA PHE A 77 0.21 9.23 3.36
C PHE A 77 0.50 10.70 3.00
N ASN A 78 -0.53 11.52 2.88
CA ASN A 78 -0.40 12.93 2.51
C ASN A 78 0.35 13.75 3.59
N GLN A 79 0.06 13.51 4.88
CA GLN A 79 0.77 14.19 5.99
C GLN A 79 2.25 13.82 6.07
N ASN A 80 2.62 12.66 5.51
CA ASN A 80 3.98 12.16 5.48
C ASN A 80 4.69 12.35 4.14
N LEU A 81 4.06 13.00 3.16
CA LEU A 81 4.71 13.34 1.90
C LEU A 81 5.93 14.24 2.17
N LYS A 82 7.08 13.91 1.59
CA LYS A 82 8.29 14.75 1.62
C LYS A 82 8.58 15.36 0.26
N GLU A 83 8.61 14.52 -0.76
CA GLU A 83 8.96 14.91 -2.13
C GLU A 83 8.33 13.94 -3.11
N TYR A 84 8.16 14.41 -4.35
CA TYR A 84 7.76 13.57 -5.47
C TYR A 84 8.51 14.00 -6.72
N GLU A 85 8.77 13.05 -7.61
CA GLU A 85 9.41 13.27 -8.90
C GLU A 85 8.58 12.60 -9.99
N VAL A 86 8.31 13.33 -11.07
CA VAL A 86 7.68 12.75 -12.27
C VAL A 86 8.76 12.09 -13.11
N ILE A 87 8.74 10.75 -13.14
CA ILE A 87 9.64 9.99 -14.00
C ILE A 87 9.08 10.05 -15.41
N LYS A 88 9.80 10.77 -16.28
CA LYS A 88 9.49 10.86 -17.70
C LYS A 88 9.93 9.55 -18.35
N GLU A 89 8.97 8.68 -18.63
CA GLU A 89 9.25 7.47 -19.40
C GLU A 89 9.61 7.87 -20.84
N SER A 90 10.84 7.60 -21.23
CA SER A 90 11.27 7.65 -22.64
C SER A 90 10.45 6.59 -23.39
N LYS A 91 9.65 7.01 -24.36
CA LYS A 91 8.99 6.10 -25.30
C LYS A 91 10.00 5.48 -26.26
#